data_AF-G3N9J3-F1
#
_entry.id   AF-G3N9J3-F1
#
_cell.length_a   1.000
_cell.length_b   1.000
_cell.length_c   1.000
_cell.angle_alpha   90.00
_cell.angle_beta   90.00
_cell.angle_gamma   90.00
#
_symmetry.space_group_name_H-M   'P 1'
#
loop_
_entity.id
_entity.type
_entity.pdbx_description
1 polymer ?
#
loop_
_entity_poly.entity_id
_entity_poly.type
_entity_poly.pdbx_seq_one_letter_code
_entity_poly.pdbx_strand_id
1 'polypeptide(L)'
;MAASGVRRAVLSHTLSRLLCSGGHVTVRGRYTCVPNTGDRTTSSAVKGKRSACWVKVSEHDPIGRNFLNSLGGAGAGGGERGAGGAGGGGASRGAARRCLMAVIAFSLFSSADEDRRDEAQRKEDEMILLLKKAKLSVSRGQLEAASGLLHQAVAVAHQTHNHQAVIYAYSLMANLAYVQGQLDHAEKLFKAAMSFMLSGGMPQDDNAVIEMSLKLATIYAEQNKAELAEIGFAFCTESLEAKLQKHKETAVEDLTEEQEALRKETRLLLGLCFDSRARYRASTLHLKQAGQDYQKALDICLQEQGHTHPQTLVLMSDLATILDLQGRHDNALELVQRAVDLSRSTGHPDQHVLLGNMAGILLHKGRLEDSVRFYLQALGLARQAGDQEAVEKIQEGLQEVKKRSQEGKEDETKATEQ
;
A
#
# COMPACT_ATOMS: atom_id res chain seq x y z
N MET A 1 -8.78 -41.60 7.77
CA MET A 1 -7.46 -40.92 7.75
C MET A 1 -7.12 -40.21 6.43
N ALA A 2 -7.90 -40.36 5.34
CA ALA A 2 -7.68 -39.62 4.08
C ALA A 2 -8.16 -38.14 4.10
N ALA A 3 -9.08 -37.77 5.01
CA ALA A 3 -9.63 -36.41 5.14
C ALA A 3 -8.65 -35.37 5.75
N SER A 4 -7.53 -35.80 6.35
CA SER A 4 -6.52 -34.88 6.93
C SER A 4 -5.46 -34.43 5.92
N GLY A 5 -5.20 -35.22 4.87
CA GLY A 5 -4.23 -34.90 3.81
C GLY A 5 -4.73 -33.82 2.85
N VAL A 6 -6.01 -33.89 2.45
CA VAL A 6 -6.66 -32.90 1.56
C VAL A 6 -6.76 -31.53 2.25
N ARG A 7 -7.10 -31.48 3.55
CA ARG A 7 -7.11 -30.23 4.31
C ARG A 7 -5.73 -29.56 4.36
N ARG A 8 -4.65 -30.32 4.52
CA ARG A 8 -3.26 -29.79 4.54
C ARG A 8 -2.81 -29.24 3.18
N ALA A 9 -3.14 -29.91 2.08
CA ALA A 9 -2.80 -29.46 0.73
C ALA A 9 -3.63 -28.23 0.29
N VAL A 10 -4.93 -28.22 0.63
CA VAL A 10 -5.81 -27.07 0.41
C VAL A 10 -5.35 -25.88 1.24
N LEU A 11 -4.97 -26.06 2.52
CA LEU A 11 -4.41 -25.03 3.38
C LEU A 11 -3.09 -24.46 2.84
N SER A 12 -2.18 -25.29 2.32
CA SER A 12 -0.91 -24.83 1.72
C SER A 12 -1.13 -23.96 0.47
N HIS A 13 -2.02 -24.38 -0.44
CA HIS A 13 -2.36 -23.60 -1.64
C HIS A 13 -3.13 -22.32 -1.31
N THR A 14 -4.01 -22.33 -0.32
CA THR A 14 -4.80 -21.15 0.10
C THR A 14 -3.99 -20.16 0.95
N LEU A 15 -2.99 -20.61 1.69
CA LEU A 15 -2.02 -19.71 2.34
C LEU A 15 -1.12 -18.99 1.32
N SER A 16 -0.72 -19.68 0.24
CA SER A 16 -0.07 -19.02 -0.90
C SER A 16 -1.00 -17.99 -1.58
N ARG A 17 -2.32 -18.25 -1.60
CA ARG A 17 -3.33 -17.27 -2.07
C ARG A 17 -3.37 -16.03 -1.17
N LEU A 18 -3.39 -16.17 0.16
CA LEU A 18 -3.47 -15.07 1.13
C LEU A 18 -2.21 -14.20 1.23
N LEU A 19 -1.04 -14.81 1.10
CA LEU A 19 0.24 -14.10 1.17
C LEU A 19 0.50 -13.18 -0.05
N CYS A 20 -0.21 -13.41 -1.16
CA CYS A 20 -0.04 -12.64 -2.40
C CYS A 20 -1.33 -11.94 -2.87
N SER A 21 -2.50 -12.13 -2.25
CA SER A 21 -3.78 -11.52 -2.71
C SER A 21 -4.04 -10.10 -2.24
N GLY A 22 -3.19 -9.53 -1.37
CA GLY A 22 -3.37 -8.19 -0.83
C GLY A 22 -3.09 -7.09 -1.85
N GLY A 23 -4.15 -6.60 -2.50
CA GLY A 23 -4.29 -5.27 -3.13
C GLY A 23 -3.06 -4.73 -3.86
N HIS A 24 -3.03 -4.90 -5.18
CA HIS A 24 -2.02 -4.29 -6.04
C HIS A 24 -2.61 -3.12 -6.82
N VAL A 25 -2.57 -1.92 -6.22
CA VAL A 25 -2.63 -0.67 -6.98
C VAL A 25 -1.41 -0.65 -7.93
N THR A 26 -1.65 -1.00 -9.18
CA THR A 26 -0.65 -0.98 -10.26
C THR A 26 -0.77 0.32 -11.04
N VAL A 27 0.20 1.21 -10.85
CA VAL A 27 0.45 2.28 -11.83
C VAL A 27 1.23 1.67 -12.99
N ARG A 28 0.67 1.84 -14.18
CA ARG A 28 1.11 1.32 -15.49
C ARG A 28 2.62 1.42 -15.72
N GLY A 29 3.20 0.29 -16.15
CA GLY A 29 4.48 0.24 -16.85
C GLY A 29 4.52 -0.97 -17.79
N ARG A 30 4.13 -0.75 -19.06
CA ARG A 30 4.28 -1.74 -20.15
C ARG A 30 5.74 -2.09 -20.31
N TYR A 31 6.14 -3.36 -20.30
CA TYR A 31 7.29 -3.81 -21.12
C TYR A 31 7.11 -5.26 -21.61
N THR A 32 7.36 -5.37 -22.90
CA THR A 32 7.37 -6.53 -23.78
C THR A 32 8.55 -7.46 -23.50
N CYS A 33 8.34 -8.77 -23.63
CA CYS A 33 9.42 -9.77 -23.67
C CYS A 33 9.74 -10.14 -25.12
N VAL A 34 11.01 -10.04 -25.52
CA VAL A 34 11.57 -10.70 -26.72
C VAL A 34 12.50 -11.80 -26.21
N PRO A 35 12.46 -13.02 -26.77
CA PRO A 35 13.24 -14.15 -26.27
C PRO A 35 14.63 -14.16 -26.92
N ASN A 36 15.65 -14.63 -26.20
CA ASN A 36 16.74 -15.32 -26.87
C ASN A 36 17.33 -16.45 -26.03
N THR A 37 17.56 -17.54 -26.75
CA THR A 37 18.07 -18.86 -26.36
C THR A 37 19.55 -18.82 -26.00
N GLY A 38 19.99 -19.72 -25.10
CA GLY A 38 21.41 -20.04 -24.94
C GLY A 38 21.79 -20.53 -23.55
N ASP A 39 21.75 -21.84 -23.38
CA ASP A 39 22.26 -22.69 -22.29
C ASP A 39 23.41 -22.15 -21.41
N ARG A 40 23.22 -22.18 -20.09
CA ARG A 40 24.05 -22.96 -19.12
C ARG A 40 23.57 -22.77 -17.68
N THR A 41 23.33 -23.90 -17.05
CA THR A 41 23.00 -24.18 -15.65
C THR A 41 23.57 -23.21 -14.60
N THR A 42 22.69 -22.44 -13.94
CA THR A 42 22.85 -21.98 -12.55
C THR A 42 21.49 -21.91 -11.88
N SER A 43 21.39 -22.54 -10.69
CA SER A 43 20.27 -22.53 -9.74
C SER A 43 19.36 -21.29 -9.83
N SER A 44 18.15 -21.48 -10.38
CA SER A 44 17.13 -20.45 -10.45
C SER A 44 16.37 -20.36 -9.13
N ALA A 45 16.88 -19.57 -8.20
CA ALA A 45 16.04 -19.02 -7.14
C ALA A 45 14.98 -18.13 -7.83
N VAL A 46 13.72 -18.58 -7.82
CA VAL A 46 12.57 -17.84 -8.33
C VAL A 46 12.45 -16.57 -7.49
N LYS A 47 12.94 -15.44 -8.03
CA LYS A 47 12.80 -14.11 -7.44
C LYS A 47 11.33 -13.67 -7.59
N GLY A 48 10.47 -14.10 -6.66
CA GLY A 48 9.19 -13.43 -6.45
C GLY A 48 9.45 -11.98 -6.04
N LYS A 49 8.82 -11.01 -6.71
CA LYS A 49 8.89 -9.60 -6.31
C LYS A 49 8.17 -9.48 -4.96
N ARG A 50 8.88 -9.05 -3.92
CA ARG A 50 8.29 -8.77 -2.61
C ARG A 50 7.55 -7.44 -2.65
N SER A 51 6.36 -7.39 -2.08
CA SER A 51 5.56 -6.18 -2.02
C SER A 51 4.70 -6.19 -0.75
N ALA A 52 5.14 -5.45 0.26
CA ALA A 52 4.26 -5.10 1.38
C ALA A 52 3.24 -4.05 0.94
N CYS A 53 2.03 -4.11 1.51
CA CYS A 53 0.96 -3.15 1.27
C CYS A 53 1.46 -1.69 1.41
N TRP A 54 2.28 -1.43 2.43
CA TRP A 54 2.88 -0.14 2.76
C TRP A 54 3.91 0.40 1.78
N VAL A 55 4.49 -0.46 0.94
CA VAL A 55 5.46 -0.03 -0.08
C VAL A 55 4.73 0.62 -1.26
N LYS A 56 3.49 0.19 -1.53
CA LYS A 56 2.64 0.73 -2.61
C LYS A 56 1.63 1.75 -2.11
N VAL A 57 1.15 1.62 -0.88
CA VAL A 57 0.26 2.60 -0.22
C VAL A 57 1.10 3.74 0.34
N SER A 58 1.44 4.71 -0.52
CA SER A 58 2.02 6.01 -0.12
C SER A 58 0.98 7.12 -0.31
N GLU A 59 -0.25 6.89 0.14
CA GLU A 59 -1.18 8.00 0.46
C GLU A 59 -0.93 8.49 1.90
N HIS A 60 -0.56 7.57 2.80
CA HIS A 60 0.02 7.86 4.12
C HIS A 60 1.55 7.71 4.07
N ASP A 61 2.25 8.79 3.72
CA ASP A 61 3.70 8.95 3.95
C ASP A 61 3.87 10.14 4.91
N PRO A 62 3.54 10.00 6.21
CA PRO A 62 3.58 11.10 7.17
C PRO A 62 5.00 11.63 7.34
N ILE A 63 6.04 10.79 7.20
CA ILE A 63 7.44 11.24 7.21
C ILE A 63 7.72 12.14 6.01
N GLY A 64 7.37 11.69 4.80
CA GLY A 64 7.53 12.51 3.59
C GLY A 64 6.66 13.76 3.61
N ARG A 65 5.42 13.68 4.15
CA ARG A 65 4.49 14.81 4.29
C ARG A 65 5.02 15.83 5.29
N ASN A 66 5.47 15.40 6.47
CA ASN A 66 6.06 16.27 7.49
C ASN A 66 7.34 16.93 6.97
N PHE A 67 8.18 16.19 6.25
CA PHE A 67 9.37 16.74 5.61
C PHE A 67 9.02 17.80 4.55
N LEU A 68 8.10 17.50 3.63
CA LEU A 68 7.68 18.43 2.58
C LEU A 68 6.95 19.66 3.13
N ASN A 69 6.13 19.50 4.18
CA ASN A 69 5.43 20.60 4.84
C ASN A 69 6.40 21.51 5.60
N SER A 70 7.42 20.95 6.27
CA SER A 70 8.47 21.70 6.95
C SER A 70 9.22 22.65 6.00
N LEU A 71 9.38 22.24 4.74
CA LEU A 71 10.02 23.04 3.69
C LEU A 71 9.10 24.14 3.11
N GLY A 72 7.78 23.95 3.14
CA GLY A 72 6.79 24.91 2.61
C GLY A 72 6.51 26.11 3.53
N GLY A 73 6.84 26.02 4.82
CA GLY A 73 6.54 27.06 5.83
C GLY A 73 7.48 28.27 5.82
N ALA A 74 8.60 28.22 5.10
CA ALA A 74 9.63 29.29 5.15
C ALA A 74 9.43 30.43 4.13
N GLY A 75 8.35 30.43 3.33
CA GLY A 75 8.21 31.33 2.16
C GLY A 75 6.97 32.24 2.10
N ALA A 76 6.04 32.19 3.06
CA ALA A 76 4.78 32.95 2.99
C ALA A 76 4.76 34.15 3.96
N GLY A 77 5.77 35.01 3.87
CA GLY A 77 5.82 36.31 4.53
C GLY A 77 5.56 37.45 3.55
N GLY A 78 4.40 37.47 2.90
CA GLY A 78 4.00 38.53 1.96
C GLY A 78 2.50 38.76 2.05
N GLY A 79 2.09 39.78 2.79
CA GLY A 79 0.69 40.06 3.10
C GLY A 79 -0.16 40.35 1.86
N GLU A 80 -1.15 39.52 1.61
CA GLU A 80 -2.31 39.89 0.81
C GLU A 80 -3.28 40.69 1.68
N ARG A 81 -3.25 42.01 1.53
CA ARG A 81 -4.36 42.87 1.95
C ARG A 81 -5.56 42.58 1.04
N GLY A 82 -6.68 42.27 1.67
CA GLY A 82 -7.95 41.97 1.01
C GLY A 82 -8.44 43.09 0.10
N ALA A 83 -9.00 42.69 -1.04
CA ALA A 83 -9.83 43.54 -1.88
C ALA A 83 -11.23 42.91 -1.97
N GLY A 84 -12.11 43.31 -1.06
CA GLY A 84 -13.55 43.16 -1.21
C GLY A 84 -14.07 44.20 -2.20
N GLY A 85 -14.82 43.76 -3.20
CA GLY A 85 -15.43 44.62 -4.20
C GLY A 85 -16.71 45.32 -3.72
N ALA A 86 -17.02 46.48 -4.31
CA ALA A 86 -18.31 46.83 -4.90
C ALA A 86 -18.35 48.33 -5.27
N GLY A 87 -18.93 48.64 -6.44
CA GLY A 87 -19.67 49.90 -6.63
C GLY A 87 -19.31 50.74 -7.86
N GLY A 88 -20.22 50.75 -8.85
CA GLY A 88 -20.75 52.00 -9.41
C GLY A 88 -20.16 52.55 -10.72
N GLY A 89 -20.88 52.30 -11.83
CA GLY A 89 -21.41 53.31 -12.76
C GLY A 89 -20.49 54.29 -13.51
N GLY A 90 -20.71 54.41 -14.82
CA GLY A 90 -20.45 55.66 -15.56
C GLY A 90 -19.78 55.49 -16.92
N ALA A 91 -20.51 55.87 -17.98
CA ALA A 91 -20.09 55.87 -19.37
C ALA A 91 -18.95 56.86 -19.67
N SER A 92 -18.09 56.56 -20.66
CA SER A 92 -17.91 57.41 -21.86
C SER A 92 -16.86 56.86 -22.83
N ARG A 93 -17.10 57.25 -24.09
CA ARG A 93 -16.37 57.02 -25.35
C ARG A 93 -14.86 57.28 -25.28
N GLY A 94 -14.10 56.53 -26.10
CA GLY A 94 -13.02 57.12 -26.89
C GLY A 94 -11.72 56.33 -26.99
N ALA A 95 -11.24 56.23 -28.23
CA ALA A 95 -9.85 56.06 -28.64
C ALA A 95 -9.25 54.64 -28.65
N ALA A 96 -9.34 54.06 -29.85
CA ALA A 96 -8.34 53.20 -30.44
C ALA A 96 -6.90 53.63 -30.11
N ARG A 97 -6.06 52.66 -29.69
CA ARG A 97 -4.68 52.51 -30.16
C ARG A 97 -4.00 51.27 -29.56
N ARG A 98 -3.37 50.50 -30.46
CA ARG A 98 -2.24 49.57 -30.25
C ARG A 98 -2.56 48.15 -29.78
N CYS A 99 -3.10 47.36 -30.70
CA CYS A 99 -2.53 46.04 -30.96
C CYS A 99 -1.15 46.23 -31.61
N LEU A 100 -0.06 46.05 -30.87
CA LEU A 100 1.21 45.54 -31.41
C LEU A 100 2.14 45.16 -30.24
N MET A 101 2.62 43.91 -30.28
CA MET A 101 3.75 43.35 -29.53
C MET A 101 3.56 42.97 -28.06
N ALA A 102 3.15 41.71 -27.82
CA ALA A 102 3.45 40.98 -26.59
C ALA A 102 3.66 39.47 -26.86
N VAL A 103 4.41 39.12 -27.91
CA VAL A 103 4.76 37.70 -28.22
C VAL A 103 6.25 37.39 -28.07
N ILE A 104 7.11 38.36 -27.73
CA ILE A 104 8.55 38.06 -27.52
C ILE A 104 9.07 38.86 -26.33
N ALA A 105 8.80 38.38 -25.11
CA ALA A 105 9.50 38.79 -23.90
C ALA A 105 9.33 37.75 -22.77
N PHE A 106 9.52 36.46 -23.06
CA PHE A 106 9.53 35.41 -22.02
C PHE A 106 10.83 34.58 -22.01
N SER A 107 11.93 35.13 -22.56
CA SER A 107 13.18 34.38 -22.72
C SER A 107 14.43 35.09 -22.20
N LEU A 108 14.32 36.27 -21.58
CA LEU A 108 15.50 37.05 -21.17
C LEU A 108 15.38 37.71 -19.78
N PHE A 109 14.52 37.20 -18.91
CA PHE A 109 14.45 37.67 -17.51
C PHE A 109 14.30 36.55 -16.48
N SER A 110 14.78 35.33 -16.79
CA SER A 110 14.79 34.21 -15.83
C SER A 110 16.13 34.06 -15.10
N SER A 111 17.15 34.86 -15.40
CA SER A 111 18.51 34.67 -14.85
C SER A 111 18.82 35.54 -13.64
N ALA A 112 17.93 36.43 -13.20
CA ALA A 112 18.21 37.36 -12.10
C ALA A 112 17.70 36.88 -10.71
N ASP A 113 16.77 35.92 -10.68
CA ASP A 113 16.28 35.32 -9.42
C ASP A 113 17.06 34.06 -8.99
N GLU A 114 17.91 33.48 -9.85
CA GLU A 114 18.74 32.32 -9.50
C GLU A 114 19.88 32.67 -8.52
N ASP A 115 20.29 33.94 -8.46
CA ASP A 115 21.49 34.41 -7.74
C ASP A 115 21.27 34.77 -6.26
N ARG A 116 20.06 34.59 -5.70
CA ARG A 116 19.76 34.88 -4.27
C ARG A 116 19.52 33.65 -3.38
N ARG A 117 19.76 32.43 -3.88
CA ARG A 117 19.68 31.23 -3.04
C ARG A 117 21.00 30.98 -2.32
N ASP A 118 20.98 31.03 -0.99
CA ASP A 118 22.11 30.66 -0.16
C ASP A 118 22.50 29.18 -0.38
N GLU A 119 23.77 28.84 -0.16
CA GLU A 119 24.31 27.50 -0.43
C GLU A 119 23.53 26.38 0.27
N ALA A 120 23.04 26.64 1.49
CA ALA A 120 22.21 25.71 2.25
C ALA A 120 20.90 25.39 1.52
N GLN A 121 20.22 26.42 0.99
CA GLN A 121 18.96 26.26 0.27
C GLN A 121 19.15 25.53 -1.06
N ARG A 122 20.29 25.75 -1.74
CA ARG A 122 20.66 24.99 -2.95
C ARG A 122 20.84 23.50 -2.66
N LYS A 123 21.49 23.15 -1.54
CA LYS A 123 21.66 21.76 -1.10
C LYS A 123 20.33 21.11 -0.70
N GLU A 124 19.42 21.87 -0.08
CA GLU A 124 18.07 21.38 0.21
C GLU A 124 17.25 21.11 -1.06
N ASP A 125 17.28 22.04 -2.03
CA ASP A 125 16.65 21.87 -3.35
C ASP A 125 17.20 20.63 -4.08
N GLU A 126 18.53 20.46 -4.09
CA GLU A 126 19.21 19.32 -4.69
C GLU A 126 18.76 18.00 -4.04
N MET A 127 18.75 17.95 -2.71
CA MET A 127 18.31 16.78 -1.95
C MET A 127 16.85 16.43 -2.24
N ILE A 128 15.93 17.40 -2.25
CA ILE A 128 14.52 17.19 -2.59
C ILE A 128 14.40 16.62 -4.01
N LEU A 129 15.17 17.16 -4.96
CA LEU A 129 15.19 16.67 -6.34
C LEU A 129 15.68 15.23 -6.41
N LEU A 130 16.75 14.87 -5.70
CA LEU A 130 17.28 13.51 -5.63
C LEU A 130 16.24 12.53 -5.06
N LEU A 131 15.58 12.87 -3.96
CA LEU A 131 14.54 12.06 -3.33
C LEU A 131 13.34 11.85 -4.27
N LYS A 132 12.90 12.91 -4.96
CA LYS A 132 11.82 12.82 -5.98
C LYS A 132 12.22 11.93 -7.16
N LYS A 133 13.44 12.10 -7.69
CA LYS A 133 13.97 11.26 -8.77
C LYS A 133 14.09 9.79 -8.34
N ALA A 134 14.50 9.54 -7.09
CA ALA A 134 14.58 8.19 -6.54
C ALA A 134 13.19 7.55 -6.48
N LYS A 135 12.20 8.23 -5.92
CA LYS A 135 10.80 7.74 -5.85
C LYS A 135 10.24 7.44 -7.25
N LEU A 136 10.53 8.30 -8.24
CA LEU A 136 10.15 8.09 -9.63
C LEU A 136 10.89 6.91 -10.27
N SER A 137 12.16 6.69 -9.93
CA SER A 137 12.94 5.57 -10.43
C SER A 137 12.40 4.25 -9.86
N VAL A 138 12.04 4.22 -8.57
CA VAL A 138 11.37 3.07 -7.94
C VAL A 138 10.04 2.77 -8.63
N SER A 139 9.21 3.79 -8.91
CA SER A 139 7.92 3.57 -9.58
C SER A 139 8.06 3.07 -11.02
N ARG A 140 9.18 3.36 -11.67
CA ARG A 140 9.56 2.81 -12.99
C ARG A 140 10.22 1.43 -12.93
N GLY A 141 10.44 0.87 -11.72
CA GLY A 141 11.16 -0.39 -11.53
C GLY A 141 12.67 -0.28 -11.72
N GLN A 142 13.22 0.93 -11.82
CA GLN A 142 14.66 1.20 -11.99
C GLN A 142 15.35 1.21 -10.61
N LEU A 143 15.42 0.04 -9.97
CA LEU A 143 15.86 -0.09 -8.57
C LEU A 143 17.33 0.35 -8.36
N GLU A 144 18.22 0.04 -9.30
CA GLU A 144 19.64 0.44 -9.21
C GLU A 144 19.82 1.96 -9.34
N ALA A 145 19.10 2.59 -10.27
CA ALA A 145 19.11 4.04 -10.42
C ALA A 145 18.55 4.72 -9.15
N ALA A 146 17.46 4.18 -8.59
CA ALA A 146 16.91 4.66 -7.33
C ALA A 146 17.92 4.54 -6.18
N SER A 147 18.63 3.41 -6.09
CA SER A 147 19.67 3.19 -5.09
C SER A 147 20.76 4.26 -5.17
N GLY A 148 21.31 4.51 -6.36
CA GLY A 148 22.33 5.54 -6.57
C GLY A 148 21.87 6.94 -6.16
N LEU A 149 20.63 7.30 -6.53
CA LEU A 149 20.03 8.59 -6.17
C LEU A 149 19.83 8.75 -4.64
N LEU A 150 19.42 7.68 -3.95
CA LEU A 150 19.23 7.73 -2.50
C LEU A 150 20.54 7.85 -1.73
N HIS A 151 21.61 7.20 -2.18
CA HIS A 151 22.94 7.37 -1.57
C HIS A 151 23.45 8.81 -1.70
N GLN A 152 23.23 9.44 -2.86
CA GLN A 152 23.52 10.86 -3.06
C GLN A 152 22.67 11.73 -2.12
N ALA A 153 21.37 11.44 -2.02
CA ALA A 153 20.46 12.20 -1.15
C ALA A 153 20.87 12.14 0.32
N VAL A 154 21.25 10.96 0.85
CA VAL A 154 21.72 10.80 2.23
C VAL A 154 23.02 11.58 2.47
N ALA A 155 23.95 11.57 1.52
CA ALA A 155 25.20 12.31 1.64
C ALA A 155 24.94 13.83 1.78
N VAL A 156 24.03 14.38 0.96
CA VAL A 156 23.63 15.78 1.06
C VAL A 156 22.88 16.06 2.36
N ALA A 157 21.95 15.18 2.77
CA ALA A 157 21.18 15.33 4.00
C ALA A 157 22.05 15.41 5.27
N HIS A 158 23.14 14.64 5.32
CA HIS A 158 24.10 14.71 6.42
C HIS A 158 24.93 16.00 6.40
N GLN A 159 25.28 16.51 5.22
CA GLN A 159 26.03 17.77 5.08
C GLN A 159 25.20 19.00 5.49
N THR A 160 23.89 18.97 5.29
CA THR A 160 22.99 20.06 5.71
C THR A 160 22.56 19.94 7.17
N HIS A 161 22.97 18.89 7.88
CA HIS A 161 22.51 18.57 9.24
C HIS A 161 20.98 18.54 9.38
N ASN A 162 20.25 18.26 8.29
CA ASN A 162 18.80 18.23 8.29
C ASN A 162 18.30 16.85 8.73
N HIS A 163 18.01 16.69 10.02
CA HIS A 163 17.60 15.42 10.60
C HIS A 163 16.33 14.83 9.95
N GLN A 164 15.36 15.67 9.56
CA GLN A 164 14.13 15.19 8.89
C GLN A 164 14.44 14.58 7.53
N ALA A 165 15.34 15.20 6.78
CA ALA A 165 15.76 14.67 5.50
C ALA A 165 16.56 13.38 5.62
N VAL A 166 17.41 13.26 6.64
CA VAL A 166 18.14 12.02 6.95
C VAL A 166 17.16 10.87 7.26
N ILE A 167 16.15 11.12 8.09
CA ILE A 167 15.10 10.14 8.43
C ILE A 167 14.36 9.70 7.16
N TYR A 168 13.95 10.66 6.33
CA TYR A 168 13.21 10.36 5.10
C TYR A 168 14.06 9.60 4.07
N ALA A 169 15.31 9.99 3.88
CA ALA A 169 16.21 9.32 2.97
C ALA A 169 16.49 7.87 3.42
N TYR A 170 16.73 7.63 4.72
CA TYR A 170 16.88 6.28 5.24
C TYR A 170 15.60 5.45 5.11
N SER A 171 14.42 6.01 5.34
CA SER A 171 13.16 5.27 5.19
C SER A 171 12.92 4.85 3.73
N LEU A 172 13.26 5.70 2.75
CA LEU A 172 13.20 5.34 1.33
C LEU A 172 14.23 4.27 0.95
N MET A 173 15.45 4.35 1.47
CA MET A 173 16.46 3.30 1.27
C MET A 173 16.02 1.97 1.87
N ALA A 174 15.39 2.00 3.05
CA ALA A 174 14.90 0.81 3.71
C ALA A 174 13.75 0.16 2.91
N ASN A 175 12.82 0.97 2.39
CA ASN A 175 11.77 0.50 1.47
C ASN A 175 12.37 -0.15 0.22
N LEU A 176 13.39 0.47 -0.38
CA LEU A 176 14.07 -0.08 -1.56
C LEU A 176 14.76 -1.42 -1.26
N ALA A 177 15.51 -1.49 -0.16
CA ALA A 177 16.18 -2.70 0.29
C ALA A 177 15.17 -3.84 0.56
N TYR A 178 14.02 -3.51 1.15
CA TYR A 178 12.95 -4.47 1.41
C TYR A 178 12.36 -5.03 0.10
N VAL A 179 12.08 -4.18 -0.89
CA VAL A 179 11.60 -4.60 -2.23
C VAL A 179 12.62 -5.50 -2.93
N GLN A 180 13.92 -5.23 -2.75
CA GLN A 180 15.00 -6.06 -3.27
C GLN A 180 15.19 -7.39 -2.50
N GLY A 181 14.44 -7.59 -1.40
CA GLY A 181 14.55 -8.78 -0.55
C GLY A 181 15.74 -8.76 0.41
N GLN A 182 16.41 -7.62 0.57
CA GLN A 182 17.53 -7.41 1.49
C GLN A 182 17.02 -7.08 2.89
N LEU A 183 16.33 -8.04 3.53
CA LEU A 183 15.60 -7.82 4.78
C LEU A 183 16.50 -7.30 5.92
N ASP A 184 17.71 -7.86 6.08
CA ASP A 184 18.65 -7.44 7.12
C ASP A 184 19.15 -6.01 6.89
N HIS A 185 19.27 -5.59 5.63
CA HIS A 185 19.67 -4.23 5.30
C HIS A 185 18.51 -3.25 5.56
N ALA A 186 17.29 -3.62 5.15
CA ALA A 186 16.08 -2.86 5.44
C ALA A 186 15.87 -2.68 6.96
N GLU A 187 16.05 -3.74 7.75
CA GLU A 187 15.98 -3.71 9.21
C GLU A 187 16.94 -2.68 9.80
N LYS A 188 18.21 -2.70 9.37
CA LYS A 188 19.23 -1.75 9.84
C LYS A 188 18.89 -0.31 9.50
N LEU A 189 18.42 -0.07 8.28
CA LEU A 189 18.06 1.27 7.81
C LEU A 189 16.83 1.83 8.56
N PHE A 190 15.80 1.02 8.78
CA PHE A 190 14.65 1.45 9.59
C PHE A 190 15.01 1.68 11.06
N LYS A 191 15.87 0.84 11.65
CA LYS A 191 16.39 1.08 13.01
C LYS A 191 17.18 2.38 13.10
N ALA A 192 18.01 2.67 12.09
CA ALA A 192 18.74 3.93 12.03
C ALA A 192 17.78 5.13 11.94
N ALA A 193 16.81 5.09 11.02
CA ALA A 193 15.79 6.15 10.89
C ALA A 193 15.03 6.37 12.20
N MET A 194 14.55 5.30 12.84
CA MET A 194 13.84 5.36 14.12
C MET A 194 14.74 5.89 15.25
N SER A 195 16.02 5.53 15.27
CA SER A 195 16.99 6.07 16.23
C SER A 195 17.17 7.58 16.09
N PHE A 196 17.19 8.12 14.87
CA PHE A 196 17.22 9.57 14.62
C PHE A 196 15.93 10.27 15.08
N MET A 197 14.77 9.62 14.91
CA MET A 197 13.49 10.16 15.39
C MET A 197 13.48 10.28 16.92
N LEU A 198 13.87 9.22 17.62
CA LEU A 198 13.86 9.18 19.09
C LEU A 198 14.94 10.08 19.70
N SER A 199 16.15 10.14 19.13
CA SER A 199 17.20 11.06 19.61
C SER A 199 16.85 12.52 19.35
N GLY A 200 16.05 12.79 18.32
CA GLY A 200 15.44 14.10 18.05
C GLY A 200 14.29 14.48 18.98
N GLY A 201 13.96 13.64 19.98
CA GLY A 201 12.91 13.92 20.98
C GLY A 201 11.50 13.57 20.54
N MET A 202 11.32 12.87 19.42
CA MET A 202 9.99 12.41 18.98
C MET A 202 9.43 11.38 19.99
N PRO A 203 8.18 11.55 20.48
CA PRO A 203 7.56 10.60 21.39
C PRO A 203 7.47 9.18 20.82
N GLN A 204 7.58 8.17 21.68
CA GLN A 204 7.46 6.77 21.24
C GLN A 204 6.04 6.43 20.73
N ASP A 205 5.03 7.13 21.22
CA ASP A 205 3.63 6.99 20.80
C ASP A 205 3.27 7.94 19.64
N ASP A 206 4.25 8.61 19.02
CA ASP A 206 4.05 9.36 17.79
C ASP A 206 3.69 8.43 16.62
N ASN A 207 2.77 8.88 15.75
CA ASN A 207 2.29 8.05 14.65
C ASN A 207 3.41 7.66 13.68
N ALA A 208 4.40 8.54 13.46
CA ALA A 208 5.53 8.24 12.59
C ALA A 208 6.45 7.17 13.20
N VAL A 209 6.68 7.20 14.52
CA VAL A 209 7.46 6.16 15.23
C VAL A 209 6.73 4.82 15.16
N ILE A 210 5.43 4.81 15.39
CA ILE A 210 4.61 3.60 15.32
C ILE A 210 4.60 3.03 13.90
N GLU A 211 4.55 3.86 12.86
CA GLU A 211 4.68 3.40 11.47
C GLU A 211 6.03 2.73 11.20
N MET A 212 7.15 3.27 11.71
CA MET A 212 8.47 2.63 11.60
C MET A 212 8.50 1.28 12.33
N SER A 213 7.92 1.23 13.53
CA SER A 213 7.78 -0.01 14.31
C SER A 213 6.96 -1.06 13.58
N LEU A 214 5.91 -0.66 12.88
CA LEU A 214 5.07 -1.56 12.07
C LEU A 214 5.82 -2.13 10.86
N LYS A 215 6.65 -1.31 10.19
CA LYS A 215 7.53 -1.78 9.12
C LYS A 215 8.57 -2.77 9.63
N LEU A 216 9.18 -2.50 10.79
CA LEU A 216 10.08 -3.43 11.45
C LEU A 216 9.40 -4.74 11.85
N ALA A 217 8.19 -4.69 12.43
CA ALA A 217 7.42 -5.88 12.77
C ALA A 217 7.14 -6.76 11.54
N THR A 218 6.81 -6.13 10.41
CA THR A 218 6.61 -6.81 9.13
C THR A 218 7.89 -7.46 8.61
N ILE A 219 9.03 -6.76 8.72
CA ILE A 219 10.35 -7.34 8.37
C ILE A 219 10.68 -8.54 9.24
N TYR A 220 10.43 -8.46 10.55
CA TYR A 220 10.64 -9.57 11.47
C TYR A 220 9.76 -10.77 11.13
N ALA A 221 8.50 -10.53 10.75
CA ALA A 221 7.61 -11.57 10.26
C ALA A 221 8.19 -12.28 9.03
N GLU A 222 8.73 -11.54 8.06
CA GLU A 222 9.35 -12.12 6.86
C GLU A 222 10.70 -12.82 7.11
N GLN A 223 11.44 -12.38 8.13
CA GLN A 223 12.66 -13.04 8.59
C GLN A 223 12.36 -14.27 9.47
N ASN A 224 11.09 -14.62 9.68
CA ASN A 224 10.66 -15.71 10.56
C ASN A 224 11.08 -15.51 12.03
N LYS A 225 11.23 -14.25 12.47
CA LYS A 225 11.52 -13.86 13.86
C LYS A 225 10.20 -13.64 14.61
N ALA A 226 9.48 -14.72 14.88
CA ALA A 226 8.09 -14.69 15.32
C ALA A 226 7.85 -13.88 16.61
N GLU A 227 8.72 -14.02 17.62
CA GLU A 227 8.59 -13.30 18.89
C GLU A 227 8.70 -11.78 18.69
N LEU A 228 9.69 -11.33 17.93
CA LEU A 228 9.88 -9.90 17.63
C LEU A 228 8.75 -9.32 16.79
N ALA A 229 8.19 -10.11 15.87
CA ALA A 229 7.04 -9.70 15.06
C ALA A 229 5.81 -9.47 15.94
N GLU A 230 5.45 -10.42 16.81
CA GLU A 230 4.29 -10.27 17.71
C GLU A 230 4.49 -9.11 18.70
N ILE A 231 5.68 -8.95 19.29
CA ILE A 231 5.99 -7.81 20.16
C ILE A 231 5.82 -6.50 19.40
N GLY A 232 6.35 -6.41 18.17
CA GLY A 232 6.24 -5.21 17.34
C GLY A 232 4.80 -4.87 16.97
N PHE A 233 4.00 -5.87 16.56
CA PHE A 233 2.60 -5.63 16.26
C PHE A 233 1.77 -5.28 17.50
N ALA A 234 2.02 -5.93 18.64
CA ALA A 234 1.37 -5.60 19.92
C ALA A 234 1.65 -4.16 20.33
N PHE A 235 2.93 -3.75 20.31
CA PHE A 235 3.35 -2.38 20.57
C PHE A 235 2.58 -1.37 19.70
N CYS A 236 2.47 -1.63 18.39
CA CYS A 236 1.77 -0.73 17.47
C CYS A 236 0.28 -0.62 17.83
N THR A 237 -0.43 -1.74 18.01
CA THR A 237 -1.87 -1.70 18.28
C THR A 237 -2.19 -1.12 19.65
N GLU A 238 -1.44 -1.50 20.69
CA GLU A 238 -1.69 -1.06 22.07
C GLU A 238 -1.38 0.43 22.24
N SER A 239 -0.29 0.93 21.63
CA SER A 239 0.07 2.34 21.69
C SER A 239 -1.00 3.23 21.04
N LEU A 240 -1.50 2.82 19.87
CA LEU A 240 -2.54 3.58 19.15
C LEU A 240 -3.90 3.49 19.86
N GLU A 241 -4.29 2.32 20.37
CA GLU A 241 -5.52 2.16 21.15
C GLU A 241 -5.47 3.04 22.42
N ALA A 242 -4.35 3.04 23.15
CA ALA A 242 -4.16 3.88 24.33
C ALA A 242 -4.22 5.38 23.99
N LYS A 243 -3.58 5.80 22.89
CA LYS A 243 -3.63 7.18 22.39
C LYS A 243 -5.05 7.61 22.05
N LEU A 244 -5.80 6.76 21.34
CA LEU A 244 -7.20 7.02 21.00
C LEU A 244 -8.13 7.04 22.20
N GLN A 245 -7.85 6.23 23.23
CA GLN A 245 -8.61 6.18 24.47
C GLN A 245 -8.43 7.46 25.30
N LYS A 246 -7.19 7.93 25.47
CA LYS A 246 -6.91 9.24 26.12
C LYS A 246 -7.70 10.38 25.46
N HIS A 247 -7.79 10.37 24.13
CA HIS A 247 -8.54 11.38 23.39
C HIS A 247 -10.07 11.23 23.50
N LYS A 248 -10.62 10.06 23.91
CA LYS A 248 -12.07 9.90 24.16
C LYS A 248 -12.49 10.55 25.48
N GLU A 249 -11.59 10.63 26.44
CA GLU A 249 -11.81 11.26 27.75
C GLU A 249 -11.77 12.80 27.64
N THR A 250 -11.17 13.33 26.57
CA THR A 250 -11.26 14.74 26.17
C THR A 250 -12.61 14.99 25.47
N ALA A 251 -13.39 15.97 25.93
CA ALA A 251 -14.70 16.28 25.34
C ALA A 251 -14.56 16.64 23.84
N VAL A 252 -15.42 16.06 23.00
CA VAL A 252 -15.40 16.26 21.54
C VAL A 252 -15.68 17.73 21.16
N GLU A 253 -16.36 18.47 22.04
CA GLU A 253 -16.79 19.86 21.85
C GLU A 253 -15.62 20.87 21.83
N ASP A 254 -14.43 20.48 22.31
CA ASP A 254 -13.26 21.35 22.39
C ASP A 254 -12.15 21.03 21.35
N LEU A 255 -12.38 20.06 20.46
CA LEU A 255 -11.35 19.62 19.51
C LEU A 255 -11.21 20.57 18.32
N THR A 256 -9.98 20.98 18.02
CA THR A 256 -9.68 21.72 16.79
C THR A 256 -9.79 20.80 15.57
N GLU A 257 -10.00 21.39 14.38
CA GLU A 257 -10.02 20.63 13.12
C GLU A 257 -8.72 19.82 12.91
N GLU A 258 -7.58 20.38 13.30
CA GLU A 258 -6.27 19.71 13.24
C GLU A 258 -6.18 18.49 14.18
N GLN A 259 -6.73 18.60 15.40
CA GLN A 259 -6.75 17.50 16.35
C GLN A 259 -7.65 16.36 15.88
N GLU A 260 -8.80 16.66 15.28
CA GLU A 260 -9.67 15.62 14.72
C GLU A 260 -9.04 14.99 13.47
N ALA A 261 -8.35 15.76 12.61
CA ALA A 261 -7.61 15.22 11.48
C ALA A 261 -6.50 14.25 11.93
N LEU A 262 -5.72 14.61 12.96
CA LEU A 262 -4.71 13.74 13.55
C LEU A 262 -5.33 12.50 14.19
N ARG A 263 -6.51 12.64 14.82
CA ARG A 263 -7.23 11.52 15.40
C ARG A 263 -7.70 10.54 14.33
N LYS A 264 -8.24 11.03 13.22
CA LYS A 264 -8.58 10.22 12.04
C LYS A 264 -7.37 9.49 11.49
N GLU A 265 -6.23 10.18 11.31
CA GLU A 265 -4.97 9.54 10.90
C GLU A 265 -4.53 8.44 11.86
N THR A 266 -4.65 8.66 13.17
CA THR A 266 -4.32 7.66 14.20
C THR A 266 -5.22 6.42 14.09
N ARG A 267 -6.52 6.59 13.82
CA ARG A 267 -7.45 5.46 13.60
C ARG A 267 -7.07 4.70 12.32
N LEU A 268 -6.77 5.39 11.22
CA LEU A 268 -6.37 4.76 9.97
C LEU A 268 -5.08 3.95 10.14
N LEU A 269 -4.07 4.50 10.83
CA LEU A 269 -2.84 3.78 11.15
C LEU A 269 -3.13 2.52 11.97
N LEU A 270 -4.03 2.59 12.95
CA LEU A 270 -4.45 1.43 13.74
C LEU A 270 -5.13 0.36 12.87
N GLY A 271 -6.02 0.76 11.96
CA GLY A 271 -6.65 -0.16 11.01
C GLY A 271 -5.62 -0.91 10.16
N LEU A 272 -4.58 -0.20 9.73
CA LEU A 272 -3.51 -0.80 8.95
C LEU A 272 -2.56 -1.69 9.79
N CYS A 273 -2.34 -1.37 11.08
CA CYS A 273 -1.65 -2.27 12.02
C CYS A 273 -2.40 -3.60 12.16
N PHE A 274 -3.73 -3.55 12.32
CA PHE A 274 -4.55 -4.75 12.38
C PHE A 274 -4.49 -5.55 11.08
N ASP A 275 -4.61 -4.91 9.91
CA ASP A 275 -4.44 -5.57 8.61
C ASP A 275 -3.09 -6.31 8.51
N SER A 276 -2.00 -5.62 8.83
CA SER A 276 -0.65 -6.21 8.77
C SER A 276 -0.48 -7.41 9.71
N ARG A 277 -0.97 -7.29 10.94
CA ARG A 277 -0.96 -8.38 11.92
C ARG A 277 -1.86 -9.53 11.49
N ALA A 278 -3.01 -9.24 10.90
CA ALA A 278 -3.94 -10.25 10.38
C ALA A 278 -3.28 -11.10 9.29
N ARG A 279 -2.56 -10.47 8.34
CA ARG A 279 -1.79 -11.18 7.30
C ARG A 279 -0.73 -12.10 7.91
N TYR A 280 0.02 -11.60 8.88
CA TYR A 280 1.03 -12.40 9.58
C TYR A 280 0.41 -13.59 10.35
N ARG A 281 -0.70 -13.36 11.05
CA ARG A 281 -1.42 -14.41 11.76
C ARG A 281 -2.06 -15.42 10.82
N ALA A 282 -2.53 -14.97 9.67
CA ALA A 282 -3.03 -15.85 8.62
C ALA A 282 -1.93 -16.77 8.08
N SER A 283 -0.74 -16.21 7.77
CA SER A 283 0.40 -16.98 7.26
C SER A 283 0.93 -18.01 8.26
N THR A 284 0.80 -17.71 9.57
CA THR A 284 1.15 -18.62 10.66
C THR A 284 -0.01 -19.52 11.12
N LEU A 285 -1.11 -19.59 10.35
CA LEU A 285 -2.30 -20.43 10.59
C LEU A 285 -3.12 -20.10 11.85
N HIS A 286 -2.91 -18.93 12.45
CA HIS A 286 -3.73 -18.38 13.54
C HIS A 286 -5.04 -17.75 13.02
N LEU A 287 -5.82 -18.52 12.25
CA LEU A 287 -6.95 -18.03 11.46
C LEU A 287 -8.03 -17.31 12.28
N LYS A 288 -8.29 -17.74 13.52
CA LYS A 288 -9.27 -17.08 14.40
C LYS A 288 -8.85 -15.66 14.77
N GLN A 289 -7.60 -15.49 15.17
CA GLN A 289 -7.04 -14.18 15.52
C GLN A 289 -6.89 -13.29 14.28
N ALA A 290 -6.48 -13.87 13.14
CA ALA A 290 -6.45 -13.14 11.87
C ALA A 290 -7.84 -12.59 11.48
N GLY A 291 -8.90 -13.39 11.64
CA GLY A 291 -10.27 -12.93 11.36
C GLY A 291 -10.72 -11.79 12.29
N GLN A 292 -10.33 -11.83 13.56
CA GLN A 292 -10.60 -10.75 14.51
C GLN A 292 -9.88 -9.45 14.13
N ASP A 293 -8.60 -9.55 13.75
CA ASP A 293 -7.81 -8.40 13.32
C ASP A 293 -8.36 -7.80 12.02
N TYR A 294 -8.68 -8.63 11.01
CA TYR A 294 -9.32 -8.13 9.78
C TYR A 294 -10.68 -7.48 10.04
N GLN A 295 -11.49 -8.01 10.96
CA GLN A 295 -12.76 -7.37 11.32
C GLN A 295 -12.52 -5.98 11.92
N LYS A 296 -11.58 -5.85 12.87
CA LYS A 296 -11.22 -4.53 13.44
C LYS A 296 -10.71 -3.55 12.38
N ALA A 297 -9.85 -4.02 11.47
CA ALA A 297 -9.36 -3.21 10.36
C ALA A 297 -10.50 -2.74 9.44
N LEU A 298 -11.43 -3.65 9.12
CA LEU A 298 -12.59 -3.36 8.28
C LEU A 298 -13.52 -2.35 8.95
N ASP A 299 -13.82 -2.49 10.25
CA ASP A 299 -14.68 -1.57 11.00
C ASP A 299 -14.11 -0.15 10.98
N ILE A 300 -12.79 -0.01 11.16
CA ILE A 300 -12.09 1.27 11.06
C ILE A 300 -12.19 1.86 9.65
N CYS A 301 -11.91 1.08 8.61
CA CYS A 301 -11.96 1.59 7.23
C CYS A 301 -13.39 1.97 6.82
N LEU A 302 -14.39 1.20 7.25
CA LEU A 302 -15.80 1.51 7.04
C LEU A 302 -16.19 2.85 7.68
N GLN A 303 -15.76 3.09 8.92
CA GLN A 303 -16.05 4.31 9.64
C GLN A 303 -15.34 5.54 9.02
N GLU A 304 -14.07 5.41 8.65
CA GLU A 304 -13.24 6.57 8.26
C GLU A 304 -13.24 6.87 6.76
N GLN A 305 -13.49 5.87 5.93
CA GLN A 305 -13.36 5.95 4.47
C GLN A 305 -14.62 5.48 3.71
N GLY A 306 -15.52 4.75 4.38
CA GLY A 306 -16.80 4.32 3.81
C GLY A 306 -16.77 2.98 3.08
N HIS A 307 -17.95 2.55 2.61
CA HIS A 307 -18.18 1.22 2.05
C HIS A 307 -17.52 0.96 0.69
N THR A 308 -17.33 2.00 -0.12
CA THR A 308 -16.84 1.88 -1.49
C THR A 308 -15.35 2.18 -1.63
N HIS A 309 -14.68 2.51 -0.51
CA HIS A 309 -13.26 2.79 -0.53
C HIS A 309 -12.47 1.53 -0.92
N PRO A 310 -11.43 1.64 -1.78
CA PRO A 310 -10.65 0.49 -2.22
C PRO A 310 -10.15 -0.41 -1.09
N GLN A 311 -9.61 0.18 -0.03
CA GLN A 311 -9.12 -0.57 1.12
C GLN A 311 -10.24 -1.34 1.84
N THR A 312 -11.44 -0.77 1.93
CA THR A 312 -12.60 -1.45 2.53
C THR A 312 -12.94 -2.72 1.74
N LEU A 313 -12.96 -2.64 0.41
CA LEU A 313 -13.30 -3.78 -0.45
C LEU A 313 -12.23 -4.88 -0.38
N VAL A 314 -10.95 -4.51 -0.28
CA VAL A 314 -9.85 -5.44 -0.05
C VAL A 314 -10.01 -6.14 1.30
N LEU A 315 -10.25 -5.40 2.39
CA LEU A 315 -10.44 -5.99 3.73
C LEU A 315 -11.66 -6.91 3.80
N MET A 316 -12.76 -6.58 3.11
CA MET A 316 -13.91 -7.49 2.99
C MET A 316 -13.52 -8.80 2.31
N SER A 317 -12.73 -8.74 1.24
CA SER A 317 -12.26 -9.93 0.55
C SER A 317 -11.29 -10.76 1.39
N ASP A 318 -10.35 -10.13 2.08
CA ASP A 318 -9.35 -10.83 2.90
C ASP A 318 -10.02 -11.51 4.10
N LEU A 319 -10.97 -10.83 4.76
CA LEU A 319 -11.80 -11.42 5.80
C LEU A 319 -12.62 -12.60 5.25
N ALA A 320 -13.19 -12.49 4.05
CA ALA A 320 -13.92 -13.58 3.41
C ALA A 320 -13.00 -14.80 3.19
N THR A 321 -11.76 -14.59 2.73
CA THR A 321 -10.79 -15.67 2.58
C THR A 321 -10.46 -16.34 3.93
N ILE A 322 -10.33 -15.56 5.02
CA ILE A 322 -10.12 -16.15 6.35
C ILE A 322 -11.35 -16.94 6.82
N LEU A 323 -12.56 -16.44 6.60
CA LEU A 323 -13.78 -17.17 6.93
C LEU A 323 -13.86 -18.49 6.15
N ASP A 324 -13.51 -18.47 4.88
CA ASP A 324 -13.45 -19.65 4.02
C ASP A 324 -12.43 -20.68 4.52
N LEU A 325 -11.24 -20.23 4.93
CA LEU A 325 -10.22 -21.09 5.54
C LEU A 325 -10.65 -21.69 6.89
N GLN A 326 -11.51 -21.00 7.62
CA GLN A 326 -12.14 -21.52 8.84
C GLN A 326 -13.28 -22.51 8.55
N GLY A 327 -13.62 -22.76 7.27
CA GLY A 327 -14.74 -23.60 6.84
C GLY A 327 -16.10 -22.89 6.86
N ARG A 328 -16.13 -21.58 7.09
CA ARG A 328 -17.35 -20.76 7.12
C ARG A 328 -17.70 -20.24 5.72
N HIS A 329 -17.82 -21.15 4.76
CA HIS A 329 -17.98 -20.84 3.33
C HIS A 329 -19.17 -19.93 3.00
N ASP A 330 -20.30 -20.08 3.71
CA ASP A 330 -21.49 -19.25 3.48
C ASP A 330 -21.26 -17.79 3.85
N ASN A 331 -20.72 -17.55 5.05
CA ASN A 331 -20.37 -16.21 5.51
C ASN A 331 -19.30 -15.57 4.61
N ALA A 332 -18.33 -16.37 4.16
CA ALA A 332 -17.31 -15.91 3.23
C ALA A 332 -17.92 -15.48 1.88
N LEU A 333 -18.83 -16.29 1.34
CA LEU A 333 -19.48 -16.01 0.06
C LEU A 333 -20.35 -14.75 0.12
N GLU A 334 -21.13 -14.57 1.18
CA GLU A 334 -21.93 -13.35 1.39
C GLU A 334 -21.05 -12.10 1.42
N LEU A 335 -19.95 -12.15 2.17
CA LEU A 335 -19.06 -11.01 2.34
C LEU A 335 -18.33 -10.64 1.04
N VAL A 336 -17.76 -11.62 0.33
CA VAL A 336 -17.06 -11.36 -0.94
C VAL A 336 -18.03 -10.94 -2.05
N GLN A 337 -19.26 -11.47 -2.08
CA GLN A 337 -20.29 -11.06 -3.03
C GLN A 337 -20.64 -9.59 -2.84
N ARG A 338 -20.82 -9.14 -1.58
CA ARG A 338 -21.03 -7.72 -1.26
C ARG A 338 -19.87 -6.85 -1.74
N ALA A 339 -18.63 -7.30 -1.56
CA ALA A 339 -17.44 -6.57 -2.06
C ALA A 339 -17.42 -6.49 -3.59
N VAL A 340 -17.75 -7.58 -4.30
CA VAL A 340 -17.85 -7.62 -5.76
C VAL A 340 -18.93 -6.66 -6.27
N ASP A 341 -20.11 -6.63 -5.65
CA ASP A 341 -21.19 -5.77 -6.09
C ASP A 341 -20.90 -4.28 -5.86
N LEU A 342 -20.28 -3.94 -4.72
CA LEU A 342 -19.78 -2.57 -4.47
C LEU A 342 -18.66 -2.18 -5.45
N SER A 343 -17.76 -3.11 -5.80
CA SER A 343 -16.68 -2.84 -6.75
C SER A 343 -17.18 -2.56 -8.17
N ARG A 344 -18.32 -3.17 -8.57
CA ARG A 344 -18.97 -2.96 -9.86
C ARG A 344 -19.54 -1.55 -9.99
N SER A 345 -20.14 -1.02 -8.92
CA SER A 345 -20.78 0.30 -8.97
C SER A 345 -19.77 1.45 -9.03
N THR A 346 -18.54 1.24 -8.55
CA THR A 346 -17.49 2.27 -8.52
C THR A 346 -16.40 2.10 -9.57
N GLY A 347 -16.41 1.01 -10.35
CA GLY A 347 -15.37 0.75 -11.35
C GLY A 347 -14.00 0.47 -10.71
N HIS A 348 -13.98 -0.30 -9.61
CA HIS A 348 -12.78 -0.58 -8.85
C HIS A 348 -11.68 -1.25 -9.71
N PRO A 349 -10.42 -0.78 -9.67
CA PRO A 349 -9.36 -1.29 -10.53
C PRO A 349 -9.04 -2.78 -10.30
N ASP A 350 -9.18 -3.25 -9.06
CA ASP A 350 -8.85 -4.64 -8.68
C ASP A 350 -10.08 -5.56 -8.61
N GLN A 351 -11.13 -5.25 -9.37
CA GLN A 351 -12.34 -6.09 -9.42
C GLN A 351 -12.02 -7.56 -9.78
N HIS A 352 -11.00 -7.81 -10.59
CA HIS A 352 -10.57 -9.16 -10.96
C HIS A 352 -10.09 -9.98 -9.75
N VAL A 353 -9.45 -9.34 -8.77
CA VAL A 353 -8.98 -10.02 -7.54
C VAL A 353 -10.19 -10.49 -6.71
N LEU A 354 -11.18 -9.62 -6.51
CA LEU A 354 -12.40 -9.94 -5.76
C LEU A 354 -13.17 -11.10 -6.40
N LEU A 355 -13.30 -11.09 -7.73
CA LEU A 355 -13.95 -12.16 -8.50
C LEU A 355 -13.18 -13.49 -8.41
N GLY A 356 -11.85 -13.43 -8.48
CA GLY A 356 -11.00 -14.61 -8.32
C GLY A 356 -11.13 -15.24 -6.93
N ASN A 357 -11.18 -14.41 -5.88
CA ASN A 357 -11.38 -14.88 -4.51
C ASN A 357 -12.78 -15.51 -4.33
N MET A 358 -13.82 -14.88 -4.88
CA MET A 358 -15.17 -15.44 -4.87
C MET A 358 -15.24 -16.79 -5.61
N ALA A 359 -14.57 -16.92 -6.75
CA ALA A 359 -14.47 -18.18 -7.48
C ALA A 359 -13.76 -19.27 -6.68
N GLY A 360 -12.72 -18.91 -5.92
CA GLY A 360 -12.04 -19.81 -4.98
C GLY A 360 -12.94 -20.32 -3.85
N ILE A 361 -13.73 -19.43 -3.25
CA ILE A 361 -14.70 -19.79 -2.19
C ILE A 361 -15.78 -20.72 -2.75
N LEU A 362 -16.29 -20.44 -3.97
CA LEU A 362 -17.26 -21.31 -4.66
C LEU A 362 -16.70 -22.71 -4.95
N LEU A 363 -15.42 -22.79 -5.33
CA LEU A 363 -14.71 -24.06 -5.53
C LEU A 363 -14.64 -24.87 -4.22
N HIS A 364 -14.33 -24.24 -3.08
CA HIS A 364 -14.32 -24.94 -1.78
C HIS A 364 -15.71 -25.42 -1.36
N LYS A 365 -16.76 -24.67 -1.71
CA LYS A 365 -18.16 -25.07 -1.52
C LYS A 365 -18.63 -26.16 -2.49
N GLY A 366 -17.83 -26.53 -3.49
CA GLY A 366 -18.18 -27.55 -4.50
C GLY A 366 -19.05 -27.03 -5.66
N ARG A 367 -19.28 -25.71 -5.76
CA ARG A 367 -20.02 -25.09 -6.88
C ARG A 367 -19.08 -24.86 -8.07
N LEU A 368 -18.66 -25.96 -8.70
CA LEU A 368 -17.61 -25.95 -9.73
C LEU A 368 -18.00 -25.10 -10.95
N GLU A 369 -19.24 -25.20 -11.43
CA GLU A 369 -19.70 -24.44 -12.61
C GLU A 369 -19.66 -22.92 -12.39
N ASP A 370 -20.18 -22.45 -11.25
CA ASP A 370 -20.12 -21.03 -10.88
C ASP A 370 -18.67 -20.57 -10.69
N SER A 371 -17.82 -21.41 -10.09
CA SER A 371 -16.39 -21.12 -9.92
C SER A 371 -15.70 -20.87 -11.27
N VAL A 372 -15.89 -21.74 -12.26
CA VAL A 372 -15.34 -21.55 -13.62
C VAL A 372 -15.84 -20.23 -14.22
N ARG A 373 -17.14 -19.94 -14.14
CA ARG A 373 -17.72 -18.71 -14.69
C ARG A 373 -17.02 -17.46 -14.13
N PHE A 374 -16.86 -17.39 -12.81
CA PHE A 374 -16.25 -16.23 -12.17
C PHE A 374 -14.74 -16.15 -12.38
N TYR A 375 -14.01 -17.27 -12.40
CA TYR A 375 -12.60 -17.26 -12.78
C TYR A 375 -12.38 -16.78 -14.21
N LEU A 376 -13.22 -17.18 -15.17
CA LEU A 376 -13.11 -16.69 -16.55
C LEU A 376 -13.39 -15.18 -16.65
N GLN A 377 -14.39 -14.69 -15.89
CA GLN A 377 -14.65 -13.25 -15.79
C GLN A 377 -13.45 -12.50 -15.19
N ALA A 378 -12.90 -13.01 -14.08
CA ALA A 378 -11.72 -12.45 -13.43
C ALA A 378 -10.51 -12.44 -14.38
N LEU A 379 -10.29 -13.51 -15.15
CA LEU A 379 -9.18 -13.64 -16.09
C LEU A 379 -9.25 -12.58 -17.21
N GLY A 380 -10.46 -12.33 -17.72
CA GLY A 380 -10.69 -11.29 -18.73
C GLY A 380 -10.30 -9.91 -18.21
N LEU A 381 -10.76 -9.56 -17.00
CA LEU A 381 -10.45 -8.28 -16.36
C LEU A 381 -8.97 -8.16 -15.99
N ALA A 382 -8.34 -9.21 -15.44
CA ALA A 382 -6.92 -9.21 -15.09
C ALA A 382 -6.02 -8.97 -16.32
N ARG A 383 -6.35 -9.58 -17.48
CA ARG A 383 -5.65 -9.34 -18.74
C ARG A 383 -5.83 -7.91 -19.26
N GLN A 384 -7.02 -7.34 -19.11
CA GLN A 384 -7.27 -5.94 -19.48
C GLN A 384 -6.49 -4.97 -18.58
N ALA A 385 -6.37 -5.29 -17.29
CA ALA A 385 -5.57 -4.53 -16.33
C ALA A 385 -4.06 -4.71 -16.54
N GLY A 386 -3.62 -5.79 -17.21
CA GLY A 386 -2.22 -6.16 -17.33
C GLY A 386 -1.65 -6.74 -16.03
N ASP A 387 -2.50 -7.26 -15.15
CA ASP A 387 -2.11 -7.89 -13.89
C ASP A 387 -1.73 -9.35 -14.13
N GLN A 388 -0.47 -9.56 -14.51
CA GLN A 388 0.07 -10.87 -14.86
C GLN A 388 0.06 -11.84 -13.66
N GLU A 389 0.25 -11.33 -12.45
CA GLU A 389 0.26 -12.14 -11.25
C GLU A 389 -1.15 -12.67 -10.93
N ALA A 390 -2.17 -11.83 -11.06
CA ALA A 390 -3.55 -12.29 -10.93
C ALA A 390 -3.92 -13.28 -12.04
N VAL A 391 -3.45 -13.08 -13.29
CA VAL A 391 -3.65 -14.02 -14.39
C VAL A 391 -3.13 -15.41 -14.03
N GLU A 392 -1.91 -15.51 -13.52
CA GLU A 392 -1.28 -16.78 -13.11
C GLU A 392 -2.10 -17.46 -12.00
N LYS A 393 -2.47 -16.72 -10.94
CA LYS A 393 -3.29 -17.24 -9.84
C LYS A 393 -4.66 -17.74 -10.30
N ILE A 394 -5.32 -17.01 -11.18
CA ILE A 394 -6.63 -17.38 -11.73
C ILE A 394 -6.51 -18.66 -12.57
N GLN A 395 -5.41 -18.81 -13.32
CA GLN A 395 -5.14 -20.02 -14.10
C GLN A 395 -4.91 -21.25 -13.20
N GLU A 396 -4.17 -21.10 -12.10
CA GLU A 396 -4.03 -22.15 -11.09
C GLU A 396 -5.39 -22.55 -10.49
N GLY A 397 -6.23 -21.56 -10.17
CA GLY A 397 -7.61 -21.78 -9.71
C GLY A 397 -8.43 -22.60 -10.71
N LEU A 398 -8.36 -22.24 -12.00
CA LEU A 398 -9.04 -22.98 -13.07
C LEU A 398 -8.50 -24.41 -13.26
N GLN A 399 -7.20 -24.63 -13.07
CA GLN A 399 -6.61 -25.98 -13.11
C GLN A 399 -7.13 -26.84 -11.97
N GLU A 400 -7.22 -26.30 -10.75
CA GLU A 400 -7.78 -27.02 -9.61
C GLU A 400 -9.27 -27.37 -9.82
N VAL A 401 -10.07 -26.48 -10.40
CA VAL A 401 -11.48 -26.80 -10.73
C VAL A 401 -11.56 -27.98 -11.70
N LYS A 402 -10.70 -28.01 -12.73
CA LYS A 402 -10.65 -29.11 -13.71
C LYS A 402 -10.30 -30.43 -13.03
N LYS A 403 -9.30 -30.42 -12.15
CA LYS A 403 -8.89 -31.61 -11.40
C LYS A 403 -10.05 -32.19 -10.57
N ARG A 404 -10.73 -31.36 -9.77
CA ARG A 404 -11.88 -31.82 -8.96
C ARG A 404 -13.05 -32.31 -9.81
N SER A 405 -13.25 -31.71 -10.98
CA SER A 405 -14.29 -32.14 -11.93
C SER A 405 -14.01 -33.52 -12.53
N GLN A 406 -12.74 -33.90 -12.67
CA GLN A 406 -12.34 -35.23 -13.15
C GLN A 406 -12.47 -36.28 -12.05
N GLU A 407 -12.00 -35.98 -10.84
CA GLU A 407 -12.13 -36.86 -9.67
C GLU A 407 -13.60 -37.21 -9.40
N GLY A 408 -14.51 -36.23 -9.44
CA GLY A 408 -15.95 -36.49 -9.25
C GLY A 408 -16.57 -37.42 -10.31
N LYS A 409 -16.12 -37.31 -11.59
CA LYS A 409 -16.60 -38.20 -12.66
C LYS A 409 -16.08 -39.63 -12.49
N GLU A 410 -14.82 -39.80 -12.10
CA GLU A 410 -14.25 -41.11 -11.83
C GLU A 410 -14.95 -41.81 -10.66
N ASP A 411 -15.32 -41.06 -9.62
CA ASP A 411 -16.06 -41.59 -8.46
C ASP A 411 -17.50 -41.98 -8.83
N GLU A 412 -18.20 -41.19 -9.66
CA GLU A 412 -19.53 -41.55 -10.20
C GLU A 412 -19.47 -42.82 -11.06
N THR A 413 -18.44 -42.96 -11.90
CA THR A 413 -18.28 -44.13 -12.79
C THR A 413 -18.04 -45.41 -11.98
N LYS A 414 -17.19 -45.34 -10.94
CA LYS A 414 -16.96 -46.47 -10.03
C LYS A 414 -18.19 -46.84 -9.20
N ALA A 415 -19.03 -45.86 -8.85
CA ALA A 415 -20.27 -46.11 -8.12
C ALA A 415 -21.37 -46.73 -8.99
N THR A 416 -21.28 -46.62 -10.32
CA THR A 416 -22.23 -47.27 -11.26
C THR A 416 -21.79 -48.67 -11.68
N GLU A 417 -20.52 -49.03 -11.47
CA GLU A 417 -19.95 -50.35 -11.78
C GLU A 417 -20.00 -51.37 -10.61
N GLN A 418 -20.43 -50.94 -9.41
CA GLN A 418 -20.70 -51.78 -8.24
C GLN A 418 -22.20 -52.01 -8.06
#